data_AF-A0AAD6JIC6-F1
#
_entry.id   AF-A0AAD6JIC6-F1
#
_cell.length_a   1.000
_cell.length_b   1.000
_cell.length_c   1.000
_cell.angle_alpha   90.00
_cell.angle_beta   90.00
_cell.angle_gamma   90.00
#
_symmetry.space_group_name_H-M   'P 1'
#
loop_
_entity.id
_entity.type
_entity.pdbx_description
1 polymer ?
#
loop_
_entity_poly.entity_id
_entity_poly.type
_entity_poly.pdbx_seq_one_letter_code
_entity_poly.pdbx_strand_id
1 'polypeptide(L)'
;MEIRMDFLNWLDHETSMKILGCLQDPPDLVRVSSVSRSWRHFVIANGLCKQLCLRMFPHFRRVYCVIEPTCGIEKALEVGRSKFVEWETLKREHRAYAFLAQGCLLFPFKECILDAISASSTDDYPVESIRNTLLQGDRSEGRPSYWSSKGQHDTAVPETLVYKLAADICVITEINIQPFQAYFQRDSPIYSAISVRFCMGHPKCPMGDPLGEPLDDTADDKFIWTYSSPEFPMAQVY
;
A
#
# COMPACT_ATOMS: atom_id res chain seq x y z
N MET A 1 21.79 11.09 47.71
CA MET A 1 22.01 11.59 46.33
C MET A 1 22.01 10.36 45.44
N GLU A 2 20.93 10.10 44.70
CA GLU A 2 20.89 8.99 43.74
C GLU A 2 21.84 9.32 42.59
N ILE A 3 22.87 8.50 42.40
CA ILE A 3 23.75 8.59 41.24
C ILE A 3 22.93 8.08 40.05
N ARG A 4 22.37 9.02 39.27
CA ARG A 4 21.71 8.70 38.00
C ARG A 4 22.77 8.60 36.91
N MET A 5 23.14 7.36 36.56
CA MET A 5 24.06 7.07 35.46
C MET A 5 23.28 6.74 34.19
N ASP A 6 23.78 7.25 33.06
CA ASP A 6 23.31 6.88 31.73
C ASP A 6 23.83 5.49 31.38
N PHE A 7 22.93 4.52 31.20
CA PHE A 7 23.34 3.14 30.95
C PHE A 7 24.08 2.97 29.63
N LEU A 8 23.88 3.84 28.63
CA LEU A 8 24.68 3.77 27.39
C LEU A 8 26.17 3.99 27.64
N ASN A 9 26.51 4.66 28.75
CA ASN A 9 27.90 4.87 29.17
C ASN A 9 28.38 3.80 30.17
N TRP A 10 27.47 3.04 30.76
CA TRP A 10 27.79 2.08 31.83
C TRP A 10 27.81 0.63 31.35
N LEU A 11 26.94 0.29 30.39
CA LEU A 11 26.83 -1.04 29.81
C LEU A 11 27.68 -1.13 28.55
N ASP A 12 28.12 -2.33 28.21
CA ASP A 12 28.76 -2.58 26.94
C ASP A 12 27.78 -2.39 25.77
N HIS A 13 28.34 -2.23 24.57
CA HIS A 13 27.58 -1.97 23.36
C HIS A 13 26.56 -3.08 23.05
N GLU A 14 26.92 -4.35 23.25
CA GLU A 14 26.06 -5.49 22.94
C GLU A 14 24.88 -5.56 23.91
N THR A 15 25.13 -5.35 25.19
CA THR A 15 24.07 -5.29 26.22
C THR A 15 23.13 -4.13 25.96
N SER A 16 23.66 -2.94 25.64
CA SER A 16 22.85 -1.77 25.27
C SER A 16 21.98 -2.04 24.03
N MET A 17 22.54 -2.71 23.02
CA MET A 17 21.82 -3.13 21.82
C MET A 17 20.71 -4.12 22.13
N LYS A 18 20.95 -5.12 22.99
CA LYS A 18 19.93 -6.10 23.40
C LYS A 18 18.77 -5.42 24.12
N ILE A 19 19.06 -4.53 25.08
CA ILE A 19 18.05 -3.78 25.83
C ILE A 19 17.18 -2.96 24.88
N LEU A 20 17.79 -2.17 23.98
CA LEU A 20 17.03 -1.36 23.04
C LEU A 20 16.33 -2.20 21.96
N GLY A 21 16.88 -3.36 21.60
CA GLY A 21 16.26 -4.32 20.67
C GLY A 21 15.03 -5.04 21.23
N CYS A 22 14.84 -5.00 22.56
CA CYS A 22 13.62 -5.46 23.22
C CYS A 22 12.42 -4.53 22.97
N LEU A 23 12.64 -3.27 22.58
CA LEU A 23 11.56 -2.35 22.22
C LEU A 23 10.83 -2.86 20.98
N GLN A 24 9.51 -3.05 21.10
CA GLN A 24 8.66 -3.58 20.03
C GLN A 24 7.82 -2.49 19.36
N ASP A 25 7.61 -1.35 20.03
CA ASP A 25 6.77 -0.26 19.52
C ASP A 25 7.65 0.80 18.81
N PRO A 26 7.44 1.10 17.51
CA PRO A 26 8.23 2.11 16.79
C PRO A 26 8.34 3.49 17.47
N PRO A 27 7.30 4.07 18.10
CA PRO A 27 7.38 5.32 18.84
C PRO A 27 8.38 5.28 19.99
N ASP A 28 8.58 4.13 20.63
CA ASP A 28 9.50 4.02 21.76
C ASP A 28 10.94 4.29 21.32
N LEU A 29 11.37 3.78 20.16
CA LEU A 29 12.70 4.08 19.61
C LEU A 29 12.87 5.58 19.26
N VAL A 30 11.79 6.25 18.85
CA VAL A 30 11.80 7.70 18.61
C VAL A 30 11.90 8.48 19.92
N ARG A 31 11.19 8.04 20.97
CA ARG A 31 11.29 8.60 22.32
C ARG A 31 12.69 8.42 22.90
N VAL A 32 13.26 7.22 22.77
CA VAL A 32 14.66 6.91 23.13
C VAL A 32 15.62 7.86 22.40
N SER A 33 15.42 8.08 21.11
CA SER A 33 16.22 9.03 20.31
C SER A 33 16.07 10.48 20.74
N SER A 34 15.06 10.81 21.55
CA SER A 34 14.78 12.17 22.04
C SER A 34 15.40 12.43 23.42
N VAL A 35 15.94 11.41 24.09
CA VAL A 35 16.55 11.51 25.43
C VAL A 35 17.79 12.42 25.41
N SER A 36 18.71 12.19 24.48
CA SER A 36 19.91 13.02 24.31
C SER A 36 20.55 12.81 22.93
N ARG A 37 21.57 13.62 22.60
CA ARG A 37 22.34 13.46 21.36
C ARG A 37 23.06 12.11 21.30
N SER A 38 23.58 11.61 22.42
CA SER A 38 24.28 10.32 22.49
C SER A 38 23.32 9.16 22.21
N TRP A 39 22.12 9.21 22.78
CA TRP A 39 21.07 8.22 22.55
C TRP A 39 20.57 8.22 21.11
N ARG A 40 20.30 9.42 20.58
CA ARG A 40 19.97 9.59 19.17
C ARG A 40 21.04 9.01 18.26
N HIS A 41 22.30 9.32 18.55
CA HIS A 41 23.43 8.81 17.76
C HIS A 41 23.48 7.28 17.81
N PHE A 42 23.35 6.69 19.00
CA PHE A 42 23.34 5.24 19.18
C PHE A 42 22.20 4.57 18.39
N VAL A 43 20.96 5.08 18.48
CA VAL A 43 19.81 4.50 17.77
C VAL A 43 20.00 4.54 16.25
N ILE A 44 20.48 5.67 15.72
CA ILE A 44 20.67 5.87 14.27
C ILE A 44 21.86 5.05 13.77
N ALA A 45 23.00 5.11 14.46
CA ALA A 45 24.24 4.42 14.05
C ALA A 45 24.04 2.90 13.97
N ASN A 46 23.20 2.35 14.85
CA ASN A 46 22.88 0.92 14.87
C ASN A 46 21.64 0.55 14.05
N GLY A 47 20.97 1.52 13.40
CA GLY A 47 19.82 1.26 12.53
C GLY A 47 18.63 0.61 13.24
N LEU A 48 18.41 0.87 14.54
CA LEU A 48 17.41 0.14 15.32
C LEU A 48 15.98 0.29 14.78
N CYS A 49 15.60 1.46 14.28
CA CYS A 49 14.29 1.66 13.65
C CYS A 49 14.11 0.82 12.38
N LYS A 50 15.17 0.68 11.58
CA LYS A 50 15.18 -0.19 10.39
C LYS A 50 15.05 -1.65 10.80
N GLN A 51 15.83 -2.09 11.79
CA GLN A 51 15.75 -3.47 12.30
C GLN A 51 14.36 -3.81 12.82
N LEU A 52 13.76 -2.93 13.63
CA LEU A 52 12.40 -3.12 14.13
C LEU A 52 11.38 -3.19 12.99
N CYS A 53 11.43 -2.23 12.05
CA CYS A 53 10.52 -2.20 10.90
C CYS A 53 10.61 -3.48 10.07
N LEU A 54 11.82 -3.99 9.79
CA LEU A 54 12.02 -5.21 9.00
C LEU A 54 11.66 -6.50 9.77
N ARG A 55 11.68 -6.46 11.11
CA ARG A 55 11.18 -7.55 11.97
C ARG A 55 9.65 -7.60 11.93
N MET A 56 9.00 -6.45 12.00
CA MET A 56 7.54 -6.34 11.95
C MET A 56 6.98 -6.60 10.55
N PHE A 57 7.67 -6.11 9.51
CA PHE A 57 7.23 -6.16 8.12
C PHE A 57 8.35 -6.69 7.22
N PRO A 58 8.53 -8.03 7.14
CA PRO A 58 9.62 -8.65 6.38
C PRO A 58 9.64 -8.31 4.88
N HIS A 59 8.49 -7.93 4.32
CA HIS A 59 8.36 -7.54 2.90
C HIS A 59 9.24 -6.33 2.53
N PHE A 60 9.51 -5.43 3.47
CA PHE A 60 10.36 -4.27 3.23
C PHE A 60 11.85 -4.60 3.07
N ARG A 61 12.27 -5.87 3.27
CA ARG A 61 13.65 -6.29 2.97
C ARG A 61 14.03 -6.13 1.49
N ARG A 62 13.03 -6.01 0.60
CA ARG A 62 13.21 -5.78 -0.83
C ARG A 62 13.46 -4.31 -1.19
N VAL A 63 13.34 -3.38 -0.23
CA VAL A 63 13.62 -1.96 -0.46
C VAL A 63 15.10 -1.79 -0.77
N TYR A 64 15.40 -1.35 -2.00
CA TYR A 64 16.77 -1.16 -2.47
C TYR A 64 17.43 0.06 -1.84
N CYS A 65 16.73 1.20 -1.79
CA CYS A 65 17.23 2.42 -1.18
C CYS A 65 16.10 3.35 -0.71
N VAL A 66 16.44 4.25 0.21
CA VAL A 66 15.56 5.34 0.66
C VAL A 66 16.05 6.65 0.04
N ILE A 67 15.17 7.34 -0.68
CA ILE A 67 15.46 8.63 -1.30
C ILE A 67 14.52 9.67 -0.68
N GLU A 68 15.07 10.74 -0.14
CA GLU A 68 14.30 11.95 0.19
C GLU A 68 14.44 12.91 -1.00
N PRO A 69 13.34 13.41 -1.60
CA PRO A 69 13.41 14.45 -2.61
C PRO A 69 13.90 15.74 -1.94
N THR A 70 15.21 15.98 -1.91
CA THR A 70 15.75 17.24 -1.41
C THR A 70 15.41 18.36 -2.38
N CYS A 71 14.72 19.39 -1.89
CA CYS A 71 14.68 20.69 -2.55
C CYS A 71 16.11 21.24 -2.63
N GLY A 72 16.70 21.17 -3.82
CA GLY A 72 17.91 21.90 -4.22
C GLY A 72 19.14 21.76 -3.34
N ILE A 73 19.91 20.67 -3.50
CA ILE A 73 21.38 20.75 -3.43
C ILE A 73 21.94 19.88 -4.55
N GLU A 74 21.97 20.47 -5.76
CA GLU A 74 22.99 20.11 -6.72
C GLU A 74 24.37 20.40 -6.11
N LYS A 75 25.31 19.47 -6.33
CA LYS A 75 26.76 19.68 -6.24
C LYS A 75 27.26 20.25 -4.91
N ALA A 76 27.61 19.34 -4.01
CA ALA A 76 28.77 19.59 -3.18
C ALA A 76 29.83 18.56 -3.57
N LEU A 77 31.05 19.04 -3.79
CA LEU A 77 32.16 18.36 -4.44
C LEU A 77 32.63 17.04 -3.80
N GLU A 78 33.22 16.22 -4.68
CA GLU A 78 34.14 15.14 -4.37
C GLU A 78 35.20 15.52 -3.32
N VAL A 79 35.78 14.48 -2.72
CA VAL A 79 36.94 14.48 -1.82
C VAL A 79 36.62 14.68 -0.32
N GLY A 80 36.62 13.55 0.42
CA GLY A 80 36.66 13.52 1.89
C GLY A 80 35.39 13.11 2.64
N ARG A 81 34.44 12.41 1.98
CA ARG A 81 33.02 12.41 2.41
C ARG A 81 32.38 11.09 2.86
N SER A 82 33.10 9.97 2.89
CA SER A 82 32.46 8.66 3.14
C SER A 82 31.66 8.61 4.44
N LYS A 83 32.27 8.98 5.58
CA LYS A 83 31.61 8.95 6.90
C LYS A 83 30.44 9.93 7.03
N PHE A 84 30.55 11.11 6.41
CA PHE A 84 29.46 12.11 6.45
C PHE A 84 28.27 11.66 5.61
N VAL A 85 28.53 11.16 4.39
CA VAL A 85 27.49 10.63 3.48
C VAL A 85 26.83 9.38 4.08
N GLU A 86 27.60 8.52 4.72
CA GLU A 86 27.11 7.36 5.46
C GLU A 86 26.19 7.79 6.61
N TRP A 87 26.61 8.75 7.43
CA TRP A 87 25.80 9.26 8.54
C TRP A 87 24.48 9.92 8.10
N GLU A 88 24.50 10.73 7.04
CA GLU A 88 23.27 11.31 6.49
C GLU A 88 22.36 10.25 5.87
N THR A 89 22.93 9.18 5.31
CA THR A 89 22.16 8.02 4.85
C THR A 89 21.48 7.30 6.03
N LEU A 90 22.20 7.05 7.12
CA LEU A 90 21.63 6.42 8.32
C LEU A 90 20.53 7.28 8.96
N LYS A 91 20.68 8.60 8.99
CA LYS A 91 19.62 9.52 9.46
C LYS A 91 18.36 9.43 8.61
N ARG A 92 18.52 9.42 7.29
CA ARG A 92 17.42 9.30 6.32
C ARG A 92 16.70 7.96 6.46
N GLU A 93 17.46 6.87 6.53
CA GLU A 93 16.88 5.54 6.80
C GLU A 93 16.15 5.50 8.15
N HIS A 94 16.76 6.05 9.22
CA HIS A 94 16.13 6.11 10.53
C HIS A 94 14.75 6.81 10.48
N ARG A 95 14.65 7.97 9.81
CA ARG A 95 13.37 8.68 9.65
C ARG A 95 12.38 7.88 8.82
N ALA A 96 12.80 7.37 7.66
CA ALA A 96 11.93 6.65 6.76
C ALA A 96 11.38 5.37 7.39
N TYR A 97 12.23 4.53 8.00
CA TYR A 97 11.79 3.30 8.62
C TYR A 97 11.00 3.52 9.92
N ALA A 98 11.31 4.56 10.71
CA ALA A 98 10.48 4.92 11.87
C ALA A 98 9.08 5.36 11.43
N PHE A 99 8.99 6.22 10.40
CA PHE A 99 7.72 6.67 9.85
C PHE A 99 6.94 5.54 9.19
N LEU A 100 7.61 4.68 8.42
CA LEU A 100 7.00 3.54 7.75
C LEU A 100 6.43 2.53 8.74
N ALA A 101 7.22 2.13 9.76
CA ALA A 101 6.76 1.20 10.78
C ALA A 101 5.56 1.75 11.55
N GLN A 102 5.60 3.04 11.91
CA GLN A 102 4.49 3.68 12.59
C GLN A 102 3.26 3.79 11.69
N GLY A 103 3.44 4.16 10.43
CA GLY A 103 2.37 4.22 9.44
C GLY A 103 1.66 2.88 9.34
N CYS A 104 2.40 1.80 9.10
CA CYS A 104 1.84 0.46 8.97
C CYS A 104 1.08 -0.02 10.22
N LEU A 105 1.43 0.45 11.42
CA LEU A 105 0.67 0.15 12.65
C LEU A 105 -0.60 0.99 12.79
N LEU A 106 -0.53 2.26 12.40
CA LEU A 106 -1.63 3.22 12.58
C LEU A 106 -2.68 3.14 11.48
N PHE A 107 -2.35 2.62 10.30
CA PHE A 107 -3.34 2.47 9.23
C PHE A 107 -4.39 1.45 9.67
N PRO A 108 -5.63 1.89 9.96
CA PRO A 108 -6.70 0.95 10.25
C PRO A 108 -6.87 0.04 9.03
N PHE A 109 -7.18 -1.24 9.27
CA PHE A 109 -7.73 -2.12 8.25
C PHE A 109 -8.97 -1.43 7.66
N LYS A 110 -8.78 -0.72 6.56
CA LYS A 110 -9.80 -0.03 5.78
C LYS A 110 -9.71 -0.55 4.35
N GLU A 111 -10.81 -0.40 3.63
CA GLU A 111 -10.87 -0.67 2.21
C GLU A 111 -9.71 0.03 1.49
N CYS A 112 -8.93 -0.75 0.73
CA CYS A 112 -7.80 -0.23 -0.03
C CYS A 112 -8.24 0.49 -1.30
N ILE A 113 -9.51 0.37 -1.69
CA ILE A 113 -10.08 1.03 -2.85
C ILE A 113 -10.60 2.40 -2.45
N LEU A 114 -10.17 3.43 -3.16
CA LEU A 114 -10.62 4.81 -3.00
C LEU A 114 -11.80 5.14 -3.92
N ASP A 115 -11.66 4.75 -5.19
CA ASP A 115 -12.56 5.18 -6.25
C ASP A 115 -12.48 4.21 -7.43
N ALA A 116 -13.51 4.22 -8.26
CA ALA A 116 -13.56 3.50 -9.52
C ALA A 116 -13.01 4.38 -10.65
N ILE A 117 -12.06 3.86 -11.42
CA ILE A 117 -11.44 4.59 -12.53
C ILE A 117 -12.20 4.30 -13.83
N SER A 118 -12.36 3.03 -14.17
CA SER A 118 -12.96 2.63 -15.46
C SER A 118 -13.38 1.17 -15.45
N ALA A 119 -14.39 0.84 -16.25
CA ALA A 119 -14.70 -0.52 -16.66
C ALA A 119 -14.41 -0.66 -18.17
N SER A 120 -14.06 -1.85 -18.63
CA SER A 120 -13.89 -2.15 -20.07
C SER A 120 -15.19 -2.02 -20.86
N SER A 121 -16.32 -2.27 -20.21
CA SER A 121 -17.66 -2.05 -20.73
C SER A 121 -18.64 -1.85 -19.59
N THR A 122 -19.85 -1.38 -19.91
CA THR A 122 -20.99 -1.34 -18.99
C THR A 122 -22.28 -1.51 -19.78
N ASP A 123 -23.16 -2.44 -19.39
CA ASP A 123 -24.38 -2.74 -20.15
C ASP A 123 -25.38 -1.58 -20.10
N ASP A 124 -25.90 -1.28 -18.91
CA ASP A 124 -26.84 -0.17 -18.67
C ASP A 124 -26.16 0.99 -17.91
N TYR A 125 -25.38 1.80 -18.60
CA TYR A 125 -24.75 2.98 -18.00
C TYR A 125 -25.75 4.13 -17.83
N PRO A 126 -25.83 4.81 -16.67
CA PRO A 126 -24.96 4.67 -15.48
C PRO A 126 -25.52 3.73 -14.39
N VAL A 127 -26.67 3.09 -14.64
CA VAL A 127 -27.42 2.30 -13.65
C VAL A 127 -26.60 1.14 -13.09
N GLU A 128 -25.86 0.45 -13.96
CA GLU A 128 -25.05 -0.73 -13.64
C GLU A 128 -23.55 -0.41 -13.68
N SER A 129 -23.17 0.83 -13.33
CA SER A 129 -21.79 1.29 -13.42
C SER A 129 -20.88 0.66 -12.34
N ILE A 130 -19.58 0.63 -12.64
CA ILE A 130 -18.52 0.24 -11.69
C ILE A 130 -18.60 0.97 -10.34
N ARG A 131 -19.16 2.18 -10.27
CA ARG A 131 -19.27 2.91 -9.00
C ARG A 131 -20.13 2.17 -7.97
N ASN A 132 -21.06 1.33 -8.40
CA ASN A 132 -21.88 0.53 -7.51
C ASN A 132 -21.09 -0.56 -6.76
N THR A 133 -19.90 -0.93 -7.22
CA THR A 133 -19.05 -1.93 -6.56
C THR A 133 -18.22 -1.34 -5.41
N LEU A 134 -18.20 -0.01 -5.26
CA LEU A 134 -17.54 0.68 -4.14
C LEU A 134 -18.36 0.61 -2.84
N LEU A 135 -19.65 0.29 -2.95
CA LEU A 135 -20.54 0.16 -1.80
C LEU A 135 -20.55 -1.29 -1.33
N GLN A 136 -20.42 -1.50 -0.02
CA GLN A 136 -20.58 -2.84 0.55
C GLN A 136 -22.03 -3.30 0.47
N GLY A 137 -22.24 -4.51 -0.04
CA GLY A 137 -23.54 -5.19 -0.11
C GLY A 137 -24.18 -5.17 -1.49
N ASP A 138 -25.20 -6.00 -1.66
CA ASP A 138 -25.96 -6.15 -2.91
C ASP A 138 -27.04 -5.07 -3.09
N ARG A 139 -27.24 -4.24 -2.05
CA ARG A 139 -28.28 -3.21 -1.99
C ARG A 139 -27.75 -1.90 -1.40
N SER A 140 -27.92 -0.84 -2.17
CA SER A 140 -27.68 0.53 -1.76
C SER A 140 -28.99 1.31 -1.89
N GLU A 141 -29.48 1.91 -0.79
CA GLU A 141 -30.71 2.72 -0.78
C GLU A 141 -31.94 2.01 -1.39
N GLY A 142 -32.03 0.68 -1.22
CA GLY A 142 -33.11 -0.13 -1.79
C GLY A 142 -32.97 -0.45 -3.28
N ARG A 143 -31.87 -0.04 -3.92
CA ARG A 143 -31.51 -0.39 -5.30
C ARG A 143 -30.44 -1.49 -5.33
N PRO A 144 -30.44 -2.35 -6.35
CA PRO A 144 -29.33 -3.26 -6.60
C PRO A 144 -28.00 -2.51 -6.73
N SER A 145 -26.94 -3.00 -6.09
CA SER A 145 -25.59 -2.46 -6.18
C SER A 145 -24.68 -3.47 -6.88
N TYR A 146 -24.52 -3.32 -8.19
CA TYR A 146 -23.66 -4.18 -9.00
C TYR A 146 -23.14 -3.46 -10.25
N TRP A 147 -22.14 -4.09 -10.87
CA TRP A 147 -21.69 -3.76 -12.21
C TRP A 147 -22.01 -4.93 -13.16
N SER A 148 -22.36 -4.61 -14.40
CA SER A 148 -22.57 -5.55 -15.49
C SER A 148 -21.73 -5.14 -16.70
N SER A 149 -21.26 -6.13 -17.47
CA SER A 149 -20.64 -5.88 -18.76
C SER A 149 -21.68 -5.95 -19.88
N LYS A 150 -21.37 -5.31 -21.03
CA LYS A 150 -22.12 -5.51 -22.29
C LYS A 150 -22.06 -6.96 -22.79
N GLY A 151 -21.17 -7.76 -22.20
CA GLY A 151 -20.85 -9.10 -22.63
C GLY A 151 -19.95 -9.11 -23.87
N GLN A 152 -19.39 -10.28 -24.15
CA GLN A 152 -18.52 -10.48 -25.30
C GLN A 152 -18.76 -11.86 -25.90
N HIS A 153 -18.81 -11.93 -27.24
CA HIS A 153 -19.01 -13.19 -27.95
C HIS A 153 -17.78 -14.09 -27.89
N ASP A 154 -16.59 -13.48 -27.94
CA ASP A 154 -15.33 -14.17 -27.77
C ASP A 154 -15.00 -14.31 -26.29
N THR A 155 -14.99 -15.54 -25.78
CA THR A 155 -14.67 -15.84 -24.38
C THR A 155 -13.20 -15.61 -24.03
N ALA A 156 -12.33 -15.40 -25.03
CA ALA A 156 -10.93 -15.06 -24.82
C ALA A 156 -10.71 -13.58 -24.47
N VAL A 157 -11.69 -12.71 -24.72
CA VAL A 157 -11.61 -11.28 -24.44
C VAL A 157 -12.11 -11.01 -23.02
N PRO A 158 -11.25 -10.55 -22.10
CA PRO A 158 -11.64 -10.33 -20.71
C PRO A 158 -12.42 -9.01 -20.56
N GLU A 159 -13.29 -8.98 -19.54
CA GLU A 159 -13.80 -7.74 -18.99
C GLU A 159 -12.96 -7.32 -17.78
N THR A 160 -12.73 -6.02 -17.61
CA THR A 160 -11.80 -5.46 -16.64
C THR A 160 -12.44 -4.30 -15.88
N LEU A 161 -12.25 -4.30 -14.55
CA LEU A 161 -12.57 -3.19 -13.66
C LEU A 161 -11.29 -2.64 -13.07
N VAL A 162 -11.10 -1.32 -13.20
CA VAL A 162 -9.91 -0.62 -12.73
C VAL A 162 -10.29 0.31 -11.59
N TYR A 163 -9.59 0.15 -10.47
CA TYR A 163 -9.82 0.89 -9.24
C TYR A 163 -8.60 1.71 -8.83
N LYS A 164 -8.83 2.85 -8.19
CA LYS A 164 -7.81 3.67 -7.55
C LYS A 164 -7.58 3.20 -6.14
N LEU A 165 -6.32 3.03 -5.74
CA LEU A 165 -5.98 2.70 -4.35
C LEU A 165 -6.03 3.96 -3.45
N ALA A 166 -6.35 3.76 -2.17
CA ALA A 166 -6.53 4.81 -1.15
C ALA A 166 -5.26 5.59 -0.81
N ALA A 167 -4.09 5.02 -1.06
CA ALA A 167 -2.81 5.65 -0.77
C ALA A 167 -1.73 5.19 -1.74
N ASP A 168 -0.66 5.98 -1.81
CA ASP A 168 0.55 5.65 -2.60
C ASP A 168 1.21 4.34 -2.13
N ILE A 169 0.98 3.96 -0.87
CA ILE A 169 1.40 2.69 -0.29
C ILE A 169 0.19 2.02 0.35
N CYS A 170 -0.23 0.89 -0.20
CA CYS A 170 -1.29 0.04 0.34
C CYS A 170 -0.76 -1.38 0.57
N VAL A 171 -1.19 -2.02 1.66
CA VAL A 171 -0.93 -3.45 1.91
C VAL A 171 -2.23 -4.21 1.70
N ILE A 172 -2.32 -4.93 0.58
CA ILE A 172 -3.48 -5.74 0.24
C ILE A 172 -3.27 -7.13 0.86
N THR A 173 -4.12 -7.50 1.81
CA THR A 173 -4.08 -8.81 2.49
C THR A 173 -5.13 -9.78 1.93
N GLU A 174 -6.26 -9.26 1.49
CA GLU A 174 -7.38 -10.00 0.94
C GLU A 174 -8.07 -9.17 -0.15
N ILE A 175 -8.63 -9.85 -1.15
CA ILE A 175 -9.53 -9.25 -2.14
C ILE A 175 -10.80 -10.10 -2.18
N ASN A 176 -11.92 -9.47 -1.83
CA ASN A 176 -13.22 -10.13 -1.79
C ASN A 176 -14.01 -9.77 -3.04
N ILE A 177 -14.50 -10.78 -3.76
CA ILE A 177 -15.40 -10.62 -4.89
C ILE A 177 -16.67 -11.41 -4.60
N GLN A 178 -17.82 -10.76 -4.74
CA GLN A 178 -19.12 -11.38 -4.59
C GLN A 178 -19.86 -11.32 -5.94
N PRO A 179 -20.11 -12.47 -6.59
CA PRO A 179 -21.02 -12.53 -7.73
C PRO A 179 -22.40 -11.97 -7.37
N PHE A 180 -23.02 -11.27 -8.32
CA PHE A 180 -24.31 -10.65 -8.07
C PHE A 180 -25.45 -11.64 -8.35
N GLN A 181 -26.34 -11.81 -7.38
CA GLN A 181 -27.57 -12.56 -7.55
C GLN A 181 -28.68 -11.61 -8.01
N ALA A 182 -29.19 -11.80 -9.22
CA ALA A 182 -30.26 -10.96 -9.78
C ALA A 182 -31.62 -11.37 -9.20
N TYR A 183 -31.84 -11.07 -7.92
CA TYR A 183 -33.05 -11.38 -7.16
C TYR A 183 -34.35 -10.80 -7.75
N PHE A 184 -34.23 -9.83 -8.66
CA PHE A 184 -35.37 -9.26 -9.39
C PHE A 184 -35.76 -10.04 -10.65
N GLN A 185 -34.97 -11.04 -11.05
CA GLN A 185 -35.28 -11.92 -12.17
C GLN A 185 -35.84 -13.26 -11.68
N ARG A 186 -36.57 -13.95 -12.57
CA ARG A 186 -37.07 -15.31 -12.31
C ARG A 186 -35.89 -16.23 -12.02
N ASP A 187 -36.05 -17.09 -11.02
CA ASP A 187 -35.03 -18.04 -10.55
C ASP A 187 -33.79 -17.41 -9.90
N SER A 188 -33.73 -16.08 -9.81
CA SER A 188 -32.65 -15.33 -9.14
C SER A 188 -31.25 -15.80 -9.55
N PRO A 189 -30.93 -15.73 -10.87
CA PRO A 189 -29.67 -16.24 -11.40
C PRO A 189 -28.49 -15.47 -10.83
N ILE A 190 -27.35 -16.15 -10.73
CA ILE A 190 -26.08 -15.54 -10.30
C ILE A 190 -25.26 -15.25 -11.55
N TYR A 191 -24.94 -13.98 -11.75
CA TYR A 191 -24.04 -13.55 -12.81
C TYR A 191 -22.61 -13.52 -12.26
N SER A 192 -21.79 -14.49 -12.69
CA SER A 192 -20.38 -14.61 -12.30
C SER A 192 -19.49 -14.74 -13.53
N ALA A 193 -18.29 -14.16 -13.47
CA ALA A 193 -17.22 -14.50 -14.39
C ALA A 193 -16.78 -15.96 -14.20
N ILE A 194 -16.19 -16.61 -15.21
CA ILE A 194 -15.66 -18.00 -15.11
C ILE A 194 -14.43 -18.03 -14.19
N SER A 195 -13.51 -17.09 -14.41
CA SER A 195 -12.32 -16.87 -13.59
C SER A 195 -12.02 -15.39 -13.51
N VAL A 196 -11.20 -15.01 -12.53
CA VAL A 196 -10.72 -13.63 -12.33
C VAL A 196 -9.21 -13.63 -12.14
N ARG A 197 -8.57 -12.55 -12.57
CA ARG A 197 -7.16 -12.26 -12.31
C ARG A 197 -7.04 -10.85 -11.74
N PHE A 198 -6.11 -10.67 -10.82
CA PHE A 198 -5.80 -9.37 -10.23
C PHE A 198 -4.51 -8.82 -10.81
N CYS A 199 -4.56 -7.58 -11.26
CA CYS A 199 -3.40 -6.84 -11.74
C CYS A 199 -3.18 -5.62 -10.84
N MET A 200 -1.92 -5.36 -10.48
CA MET A 200 -1.53 -4.20 -9.70
C MET A 200 -0.44 -3.44 -10.45
N GLY A 201 -0.54 -2.13 -10.44
CA GLY A 201 0.24 -1.28 -11.32
C GLY A 201 0.13 0.20 -10.97
N HIS A 202 0.62 1.04 -11.88
CA HIS A 202 0.57 2.48 -11.77
C HIS A 202 0.28 3.12 -13.12
N PRO A 203 -0.27 4.35 -13.17
CA PRO A 203 -0.51 5.01 -14.44
C PRO A 203 0.83 5.38 -15.12
N LYS A 204 0.83 5.41 -16.45
CA LYS A 204 2.00 5.81 -17.28
C LYS A 204 2.36 7.28 -17.09
N CYS A 205 1.35 8.13 -16.90
CA CYS A 205 1.49 9.55 -16.63
C CYS A 205 0.75 9.90 -15.33
N PRO A 206 1.15 10.95 -14.59
CA PRO A 206 0.37 11.45 -13.47
C PRO A 206 -1.04 11.78 -13.95
N MET A 207 -2.03 11.01 -13.51
CA MET A 207 -3.42 11.26 -13.87
C MET A 207 -3.84 12.58 -13.21
N GLY A 208 -4.37 13.50 -14.01
CA GLY A 208 -5.13 14.64 -13.48
C GLY A 208 -6.32 14.15 -12.65
N ASP A 209 -6.86 15.03 -11.82
CA ASP A 209 -8.00 14.74 -10.94
C ASP A 209 -9.14 14.05 -11.74
N PRO A 210 -9.60 12.84 -11.36
CA PRO A 210 -10.58 12.07 -12.13
C PRO A 210 -12.00 12.58 -11.89
N LEU A 211 -12.22 13.89 -12.06
CA LEU A 211 -13.56 14.49 -12.09
C LEU A 211 -14.26 14.28 -13.45
N GLY A 212 -13.64 13.53 -14.38
CA GLY A 212 -14.24 13.14 -15.66
C GLY A 212 -15.04 11.85 -15.55
N GLU A 213 -16.09 11.74 -16.37
CA GLU A 213 -16.86 10.50 -16.54
C GLU A 213 -15.94 9.33 -16.93
N PRO A 214 -16.19 8.10 -16.43
CA PRO A 214 -15.43 6.93 -16.85
C PRO A 214 -15.62 6.77 -18.37
N LEU A 215 -14.58 7.11 -19.15
CA LEU A 215 -14.60 6.90 -20.59
C LEU A 215 -14.56 5.40 -20.90
N ASP A 216 -15.42 4.97 -21.83
CA ASP A 216 -15.52 3.63 -22.44
C ASP A 216 -14.31 3.34 -23.37
N ASP A 217 -13.11 3.77 -22.96
CA ASP A 217 -11.86 3.60 -23.69
C ASP A 217 -11.01 2.59 -22.93
N THR A 218 -10.49 1.58 -23.63
CA THR A 218 -9.66 0.51 -23.09
C THR A 218 -8.52 1.09 -22.25
N ALA A 219 -8.74 1.14 -20.94
CA ALA A 219 -7.87 1.85 -20.02
C ALA A 219 -6.52 1.15 -19.84
N ASP A 220 -6.40 -0.09 -20.33
CA ASP A 220 -5.20 -0.92 -20.22
C ASP A 220 -3.94 -0.21 -20.77
N ASP A 221 -4.08 0.52 -21.87
CA ASP A 221 -2.98 1.28 -22.47
C ASP A 221 -2.51 2.47 -21.62
N LYS A 222 -3.25 2.86 -20.57
CA LYS A 222 -2.91 3.99 -19.69
C LYS A 222 -2.12 3.56 -18.46
N PHE A 223 -2.03 2.25 -18.18
CA PHE A 223 -1.39 1.71 -16.98
C PHE A 223 -0.17 0.85 -17.31
N ILE A 224 0.72 0.71 -16.34
CA ILE A 224 1.81 -0.25 -16.32
C ILE A 224 1.50 -1.22 -15.18
N TRP A 225 1.16 -2.46 -15.55
CA TRP A 225 0.95 -3.54 -14.59
C TRP A 225 2.27 -4.18 -14.23
N THR A 226 2.64 -4.10 -12.96
CA THR A 226 3.91 -4.64 -12.44
C THR A 226 3.73 -5.99 -11.77
N TYR A 227 2.48 -6.34 -11.44
CA TYR A 227 2.10 -7.62 -10.89
C TYR A 227 0.81 -8.12 -11.54
N SER A 228 0.79 -9.42 -11.81
CA SER A 228 -0.38 -10.16 -12.26
C SER A 228 -0.47 -11.46 -11.48
N SER A 229 -1.63 -11.72 -10.90
CA SER A 229 -1.88 -12.96 -10.18
C SER A 229 -2.11 -14.15 -11.13
N PRO A 230 -2.10 -15.39 -10.62
CA PRO A 230 -2.78 -16.50 -11.29
C PRO A 230 -4.27 -16.19 -11.52
N GLU A 231 -4.92 -17.01 -12.34
CA GLU A 231 -6.38 -16.98 -12.45
C GLU A 231 -7.01 -17.76 -11.30
N PHE A 232 -8.04 -17.18 -10.71
CA PHE A 232 -8.83 -17.79 -9.67
C PHE A 232 -10.20 -18.13 -10.25
N PRO A 233 -10.65 -19.40 -10.18
CA PRO A 233 -11.99 -19.76 -10.61
C PRO A 233 -13.02 -19.10 -9.68
N MET A 234 -14.11 -18.61 -10.26
CA MET A 234 -15.22 -18.05 -9.50
C MET A 234 -16.34 -19.09 -9.39
N ALA A 235 -17.05 -19.07 -8.27
CA ALA A 235 -18.18 -19.95 -8.05
C ALA A 235 -19.27 -19.69 -9.11
N GLN A 236 -19.51 -20.68 -9.96
CA GLN A 236 -20.66 -20.72 -10.84
C GLN A 236 -21.80 -21.39 -10.09
N VAL A 237 -22.98 -20.77 -10.04
CA VAL A 237 -24.19 -21.46 -9.55
C VAL A 237 -25.08 -21.67 -10.75
N TYR A 238 -25.20 -22.93 -11.16
CA TYR A 238 -26.17 -23.40 -12.15
C TYR A 238 -27.55 -23.56 -11.50
#